data_AF-A0A9E4JBQ8-F1
#
_entry.id   AF-A0A9E4JBQ8-F1
#
_cell.length_a   1.000
_cell.length_b   1.000
_cell.length_c   1.000
_cell.angle_alpha   90.00
_cell.angle_beta   90.00
_cell.angle_gamma   90.00
#
_symmetry.space_group_name_H-M   'P 1'
#
loop_
_entity.id
_entity.type
_entity.pdbx_description
1 polymer ?
#
loop_
_entity_poly.entity_id
_entity_poly.type
_entity_poly.pdbx_seq_one_letter_code
_entity_poly.pdbx_strand_id
1 'polypeptide(L)'
;MTRCLTCGTDNPALSRTCSRCGAALSEGPSEDAAALRGKPHDARGGGRVIFAMVGLMVLGVGAGIAIRDRLHKSALGEKLAWFDRWVERDKQEVGGLWTCLIQSPTPIETFTNATQVEAKVEAAARVQPKTFADHLRNECLPRGDQVVAAFAGVTDVPAEFTTVFEVYNQSLPKLKDGIAAYVEGLEARIERANLLAKIQATGAAWHTSAAPTPEGIAFEKFVRCAVPQVSQLKSAQALLQTLADQCRKKDAAAFWKQVAAQCGALVMDVDPHAQASPTNQDSMKRFFESEQRLMAAWDYCARQAEKGTSTSDLSSFLQAFATYGEARVRMVEVAKALGETS
;
A
#
# COMPACT_ATOMS: atom_id res chain seq x y z
N MET A 1 11.26 47.83 -12.06
CA MET A 1 12.17 47.27 -11.03
C MET A 1 13.50 48.01 -11.16
N THR A 2 14.20 48.22 -10.05
CA THR A 2 15.48 48.93 -10.02
C THR A 2 16.55 47.98 -9.49
N ARG A 3 17.60 47.74 -10.27
CA ARG A 3 18.68 46.82 -9.90
C ARG A 3 19.71 47.52 -9.03
N CYS A 4 20.06 46.92 -7.89
CA CYS A 4 21.04 47.48 -6.98
C CYS A 4 22.44 47.50 -7.64
N LEU A 5 23.06 48.68 -7.73
CA LEU A 5 24.40 48.81 -8.30
C LEU A 5 25.49 48.17 -7.42
N THR A 6 25.23 47.98 -6.13
CA THR A 6 26.19 47.38 -5.19
C THR A 6 26.18 45.85 -5.23
N CYS A 7 25.01 45.21 -5.28
CA CYS A 7 24.89 43.75 -5.17
C CYS A 7 24.10 43.06 -6.30
N GLY A 8 23.61 43.83 -7.28
CA GLY A 8 22.92 43.29 -8.45
C GLY A 8 21.52 42.73 -8.21
N THR A 9 20.95 42.87 -7.00
CA THR A 9 19.59 42.39 -6.68
C THR A 9 18.52 43.34 -7.22
N ASP A 10 17.47 42.80 -7.83
CA ASP A 10 16.33 43.58 -8.30
C ASP A 10 15.42 43.98 -7.14
N ASN A 11 15.06 45.26 -7.10
CA ASN A 11 14.21 45.84 -6.08
C ASN A 11 12.96 46.48 -6.70
N PRO A 12 11.86 46.62 -5.94
CA PRO A 12 10.72 47.43 -6.36
C PRO A 12 11.15 48.83 -6.78
N ALA A 13 10.48 49.40 -7.79
CA ALA A 13 10.89 50.67 -8.40
C ALA A 13 10.91 51.88 -7.44
N LEU A 14 10.24 51.77 -6.29
CA LEU A 14 10.13 52.81 -5.26
C LEU A 14 10.97 52.52 -4.00
N SER A 15 11.70 51.41 -3.94
CA SER A 15 12.57 51.09 -2.81
C SER A 15 13.74 52.06 -2.76
N ARG A 16 13.89 52.77 -1.62
CA ARG A 16 15.04 53.67 -1.40
C ARG A 16 16.29 52.93 -0.90
N THR A 17 16.11 51.73 -0.37
CA THR A 17 17.18 50.85 0.12
C THR A 17 17.07 49.47 -0.48
N CYS A 18 18.21 48.85 -0.78
CA CYS A 18 18.27 47.49 -1.31
C CYS A 18 17.85 46.48 -0.24
N SER A 19 16.88 45.62 -0.55
CA SER A 19 16.35 44.59 0.36
C SER A 19 17.38 43.56 0.81
N ARG A 20 18.45 43.37 0.04
CA ARG A 20 19.47 42.35 0.31
C ARG A 20 20.69 42.86 1.06
N CYS A 21 21.20 44.04 0.70
CA CYS A 21 22.46 44.55 1.25
C CYS A 21 22.34 45.88 2.01
N GLY A 22 21.15 46.49 2.04
CA GLY A 22 20.93 47.78 2.71
C GLY A 22 21.53 49.00 2.01
N ALA A 23 22.22 48.83 0.87
CA ALA A 23 22.78 49.94 0.10
C ALA A 23 21.67 50.87 -0.42
N ALA A 24 21.92 52.18 -0.42
CA ALA A 24 21.01 53.17 -1.00
C ALA A 24 20.89 52.96 -2.51
N LEU A 25 19.67 52.98 -3.02
CA LEU A 25 19.39 52.97 -4.45
C LEU A 25 19.31 54.44 -4.88
N SER A 26 20.23 54.86 -5.75
CA SER A 26 20.48 56.26 -6.12
C SER A 26 19.22 57.05 -6.45
N GLU A 27 19.18 58.30 -5.96
CA GLU A 27 18.09 59.26 -6.19
C GLU A 27 17.89 59.63 -7.67
N GLY A 28 16.64 59.85 -8.05
CA GLY A 28 16.28 60.74 -9.15
C GLY A 28 14.76 60.82 -9.39
N PRO A 29 14.23 61.94 -9.94
CA PRO A 29 14.95 63.08 -10.52
C PRO A 29 14.73 64.43 -9.82
N SER A 30 15.64 65.34 -10.16
CA SER A 30 15.83 66.74 -9.77
C SER A 30 14.69 67.69 -10.18
N GLU A 31 14.57 68.75 -9.38
CA GLU A 31 14.01 70.06 -9.76
C GLU A 31 14.68 70.55 -11.06
N ASP A 32 13.95 70.52 -12.18
CA ASP A 32 14.03 71.51 -13.27
C ASP A 32 13.08 71.09 -14.42
N ALA A 33 11.80 71.33 -14.20
CA ALA A 33 10.82 71.51 -15.28
C ALA A 33 9.91 72.70 -14.96
N ALA A 34 10.46 73.71 -14.29
CA ALA A 34 9.85 74.99 -14.01
C ALA A 34 10.25 76.04 -15.07
N ALA A 35 9.96 75.79 -16.35
CA ALA A 35 9.89 76.84 -17.37
C ALA A 35 9.42 76.25 -18.71
N LEU A 36 8.12 76.31 -18.98
CA LEU A 36 7.57 76.70 -20.28
C LEU A 36 6.09 77.07 -20.07
N ARG A 37 5.82 78.37 -20.20
CA ARG A 37 4.51 79.01 -19.97
C ARG A 37 3.53 78.68 -21.10
N GLY A 38 2.25 78.51 -20.75
CA GLY A 38 1.10 78.69 -21.62
C GLY A 38 -0.02 79.42 -20.86
N LYS A 39 -0.59 80.48 -21.47
CA LYS A 39 -1.50 81.49 -20.89
C LYS A 39 -2.84 80.91 -20.36
N PRO A 40 -3.50 81.60 -19.41
CA PRO A 40 -4.83 81.20 -18.92
C PRO A 40 -5.92 81.58 -19.94
N HIS A 41 -6.76 80.62 -20.32
CA HIS A 41 -8.06 80.88 -20.93
C HIS A 41 -9.13 80.81 -19.84
N ASP A 42 -9.80 81.94 -19.61
CA ASP A 42 -11.05 82.02 -18.87
C ASP A 42 -12.13 81.21 -19.60
N ALA A 43 -12.64 80.16 -18.93
CA ALA A 43 -13.91 79.53 -19.30
C ALA A 43 -14.67 79.11 -18.03
N ARG A 44 -15.56 80.01 -17.61
CA ARG A 44 -16.64 79.75 -16.65
C ARG A 44 -17.56 78.66 -17.19
N GLY A 45 -17.89 77.67 -16.34
CA GLY A 45 -19.16 76.94 -16.37
C GLY A 45 -19.10 75.46 -16.75
N GLY A 46 -19.34 74.56 -15.78
CA GLY A 46 -19.96 73.24 -16.04
C GLY A 46 -19.22 71.93 -15.70
N GLY A 47 -17.97 71.94 -15.23
CA GLY A 47 -17.14 70.70 -15.16
C GLY A 47 -16.90 70.03 -13.80
N ARG A 48 -17.26 70.66 -12.67
CA ARG A 48 -16.88 70.17 -11.32
C ARG A 48 -17.55 68.85 -10.91
N VAL A 49 -18.69 68.50 -11.49
CA VAL A 49 -19.40 67.24 -11.19
C VAL A 49 -18.76 66.04 -11.88
N ILE A 50 -18.17 66.23 -13.06
CA ILE A 50 -17.59 65.14 -13.87
C ILE A 50 -16.28 64.64 -13.27
N PHE A 51 -15.38 65.54 -12.85
CA PHE A 51 -14.12 65.14 -12.18
C PHE A 51 -14.36 64.50 -10.80
N ALA A 52 -15.40 64.93 -10.08
CA ALA A 52 -15.80 64.31 -8.82
C ALA A 52 -16.37 62.89 -9.04
N MET A 53 -17.18 62.67 -10.09
CA MET A 53 -17.67 61.34 -10.45
C MET A 53 -16.56 60.40 -10.91
N VAL A 54 -15.63 60.86 -11.75
CA VAL A 54 -14.50 60.04 -12.22
C VAL A 54 -13.56 59.68 -11.06
N GLY A 55 -13.29 60.60 -10.14
CA GLY A 55 -12.52 60.34 -8.92
C GLY A 55 -13.18 59.28 -8.01
N LEU A 56 -14.50 59.34 -7.82
CA LEU A 56 -15.28 58.34 -7.09
C LEU A 56 -15.27 56.97 -7.78
N MET A 57 -15.33 56.95 -9.12
CA MET A 57 -15.31 55.71 -9.90
C MET A 57 -13.95 55.01 -9.81
N VAL A 58 -12.84 55.75 -9.90
CA VAL A 58 -11.48 55.20 -9.78
C VAL A 58 -11.20 54.70 -8.35
N LEU A 59 -11.66 55.42 -7.32
CA LEU A 59 -11.55 54.96 -5.93
C LEU A 59 -12.41 53.72 -5.66
N GLY A 60 -13.61 53.64 -6.22
CA GLY A 60 -14.48 52.46 -6.12
C GLY A 60 -13.88 51.22 -6.81
N VAL A 61 -13.29 51.39 -8.00
CA VAL A 61 -12.59 50.30 -8.71
C VAL A 61 -11.32 49.86 -7.96
N GLY A 62 -10.53 50.80 -7.43
CA GLY A 62 -9.34 50.50 -6.63
C GLY A 62 -9.67 49.75 -5.33
N ALA A 63 -10.72 50.18 -4.61
CA ALA A 63 -11.22 49.48 -3.43
C ALA A 63 -11.75 48.08 -3.77
N GLY A 64 -12.47 47.93 -4.89
CA GLY A 64 -12.94 46.64 -5.38
C GLY A 64 -11.80 45.67 -5.71
N ILE A 65 -10.73 46.15 -6.33
CA ILE A 65 -9.53 45.34 -6.62
C ILE A 65 -8.80 44.92 -5.34
N ALA A 66 -8.62 45.84 -4.39
CA ALA A 66 -7.96 45.53 -3.11
C ALA A 66 -8.77 44.57 -2.24
N ILE A 67 -10.10 44.70 -2.22
CA ILE A 67 -11.00 43.77 -1.55
C ILE A 67 -10.95 42.40 -2.23
N ARG A 68 -11.02 42.36 -3.57
CA ARG A 68 -10.88 41.14 -4.36
C ARG A 68 -9.54 40.44 -4.12
N ASP A 69 -8.42 41.18 -4.05
CA ASP A 69 -7.10 40.62 -3.78
C ASP A 69 -7.00 40.02 -2.37
N ARG A 70 -7.56 40.69 -1.37
CA ARG A 70 -7.66 40.14 0.00
C ARG A 70 -8.55 38.90 0.07
N LEU A 71 -9.69 38.92 -0.63
CA LEU A 71 -10.60 37.78 -0.70
C LEU A 71 -9.98 36.59 -1.44
N HIS A 72 -9.20 36.83 -2.49
CA HIS A 72 -8.44 35.77 -3.18
C HIS A 72 -7.36 35.18 -2.29
N LYS A 73 -6.61 36.02 -1.56
CA LYS A 73 -5.60 35.55 -0.60
C LYS A 73 -6.21 34.77 0.56
N SER A 74 -7.38 35.18 1.07
CA SER A 74 -8.09 34.42 2.09
C SER A 74 -8.65 33.10 1.55
N ALA A 75 -9.25 33.09 0.36
CA ALA A 75 -9.77 31.88 -0.27
C ALA A 75 -8.66 30.87 -0.62
N LEU A 76 -7.49 31.35 -1.05
CA LEU A 76 -6.32 30.50 -1.25
C LEU A 76 -5.80 29.95 0.09
N GLY A 77 -5.73 30.79 1.11
CA GLY A 77 -5.34 30.38 2.47
C GLY A 77 -6.25 29.29 3.03
N GLU A 78 -7.56 29.37 2.81
CA GLU A 78 -8.52 28.33 3.21
C GLU A 78 -8.27 26.99 2.50
N LYS A 79 -7.93 27.01 1.20
CA LYS A 79 -7.61 25.80 0.42
C LYS A 79 -6.32 25.13 0.90
N LEU A 80 -5.27 25.93 1.14
CA LEU A 80 -4.00 25.41 1.67
C LEU A 80 -4.17 24.91 3.11
N ALA A 81 -4.96 25.60 3.93
CA ALA A 81 -5.28 25.13 5.27
C ALA A 81 -6.10 23.83 5.26
N TRP A 82 -6.99 23.63 4.26
CA TRP A 82 -7.66 22.35 4.06
C TRP A 82 -6.65 21.24 3.70
N PHE A 83 -5.72 21.53 2.79
CA PHE A 83 -4.66 20.59 2.42
C PHE A 83 -3.79 20.21 3.62
N ASP A 84 -3.40 21.16 4.47
CA ASP A 84 -2.62 20.88 5.70
C ASP A 84 -3.38 19.94 6.65
N ARG A 85 -4.70 20.14 6.81
CA ARG A 85 -5.55 19.23 7.60
C ARG A 85 -5.63 17.82 6.99
N TRP A 86 -5.69 17.74 5.66
CA TRP A 86 -5.65 16.46 4.95
C TRP A 86 -4.30 15.75 5.15
N VAL A 87 -3.17 16.46 5.04
CA VAL A 87 -1.83 15.89 5.27
C VAL A 87 -1.70 15.35 6.69
N GLU A 88 -2.14 16.11 7.70
CA GLU A 88 -2.05 15.65 9.08
C GLU A 88 -2.93 14.43 9.34
N ARG A 89 -4.14 14.41 8.75
CA ARG A 89 -5.03 13.24 8.83
C ARG A 89 -4.43 12.02 8.12
N ASP A 90 -3.87 12.19 6.92
CA ASP A 90 -3.20 11.11 6.16
C ASP A 90 -2.06 10.51 6.98
N LYS A 91 -1.21 11.37 7.53
CA LYS A 91 -0.09 10.97 8.38
C LYS A 91 -0.56 10.24 9.64
N GLN A 92 -1.61 10.72 10.29
CA GLN A 92 -2.14 10.10 11.51
C GLN A 92 -2.79 8.74 11.22
N GLU A 93 -3.73 8.71 10.28
CA GLU A 93 -4.57 7.54 10.02
C GLU A 93 -3.84 6.51 9.15
N VAL A 94 -3.41 6.91 7.94
CA VAL A 94 -2.73 6.00 7.01
C VAL A 94 -1.33 5.67 7.51
N GLY A 95 -0.62 6.63 8.10
CA GLY A 95 0.67 6.36 8.76
C GLY A 95 0.54 5.41 9.97
N GLY A 96 -0.58 5.46 10.70
CA GLY A 96 -0.90 4.50 11.75
C GLY A 96 -1.15 3.09 11.22
N LEU A 97 -1.93 2.96 10.14
CA LEU A 97 -2.13 1.68 9.44
C LEU A 97 -0.81 1.12 8.91
N TRP A 98 0.02 1.97 8.32
CA TRP A 98 1.32 1.61 7.78
C TRP A 98 2.26 1.08 8.87
N THR A 99 2.37 1.80 9.98
CA THR A 99 3.19 1.39 11.14
C THR A 99 2.77 0.04 11.68
N CYS A 100 1.45 -0.25 11.69
CA CYS A 100 0.92 -1.56 12.05
C CYS A 100 1.39 -2.64 11.06
N LEU A 101 1.17 -2.42 9.76
CA LEU A 101 1.46 -3.38 8.70
C LEU A 101 2.94 -3.81 8.65
N ILE A 102 3.88 -2.86 8.78
CA ILE A 102 5.31 -3.17 8.72
C ILE A 102 5.99 -3.31 10.08
N GLN A 103 5.24 -3.16 11.18
CA GLN A 103 5.73 -3.22 12.56
C GLN A 103 6.96 -2.34 12.82
N SER A 104 7.01 -1.17 12.17
CA SER A 104 8.15 -0.26 12.21
C SER A 104 7.67 1.18 12.07
N PRO A 105 8.29 2.16 12.78
CA PRO A 105 7.97 3.58 12.65
C PRO A 105 8.52 4.20 11.34
N THR A 106 8.95 3.37 10.39
CA THR A 106 9.51 3.84 9.11
C THR A 106 8.44 4.57 8.31
N PRO A 107 8.61 5.87 8.00
CA PRO A 107 7.63 6.63 7.25
C PRO A 107 7.39 6.06 5.85
N ILE A 108 6.15 6.12 5.37
CA ILE A 108 5.74 5.57 4.07
C ILE A 108 6.48 6.24 2.90
N GLU A 109 6.93 7.48 3.07
CA GLU A 109 7.67 8.25 2.07
C GLU A 109 9.08 7.71 1.81
N THR A 110 9.60 6.88 2.70
CA THR A 110 10.95 6.30 2.54
C THR A 110 10.98 5.18 1.52
N PHE A 111 9.81 4.64 1.13
CA PHE A 111 9.70 3.56 0.17
C PHE A 111 9.62 4.11 -1.25
N THR A 112 10.54 3.68 -2.11
CA THR A 112 10.61 4.18 -3.49
C THR A 112 9.75 3.36 -4.46
N ASN A 113 9.33 2.16 -4.07
CA ASN A 113 8.47 1.30 -4.88
C ASN A 113 7.76 0.22 -4.05
N ALA A 114 6.77 -0.42 -4.67
CA ALA A 114 5.97 -1.49 -4.10
C ALA A 114 6.80 -2.71 -3.65
N THR A 115 7.90 -3.03 -4.34
CA THR A 115 8.76 -4.18 -3.97
C THR A 115 9.43 -3.99 -2.61
N GLN A 116 9.81 -2.76 -2.23
CA GLN A 116 10.37 -2.50 -0.91
C GLN A 116 9.33 -2.69 0.20
N VAL A 117 8.08 -2.31 -0.07
CA VAL A 117 6.94 -2.52 0.83
C VAL A 117 6.69 -4.02 1.01
N GLU A 118 6.59 -4.75 -0.09
CA GLU A 118 6.44 -6.22 -0.09
C GLU A 118 7.54 -6.89 0.74
N ALA A 119 8.80 -6.51 0.52
CA ALA A 119 9.93 -7.08 1.24
C ALA A 119 9.84 -6.89 2.76
N LYS A 120 9.31 -5.75 3.23
CA LYS A 120 9.11 -5.49 4.67
C LYS A 120 7.99 -6.31 5.26
N VAL A 121 6.83 -6.35 4.60
CA VAL A 121 5.68 -7.12 5.06
C VAL A 121 6.00 -8.62 5.09
N GLU A 122 6.64 -9.13 4.03
CA GLU A 122 7.06 -10.53 3.97
C GLU A 122 8.21 -10.85 4.93
N ALA A 123 9.05 -9.88 5.31
CA ALA A 123 10.06 -10.11 6.34
C ALA A 123 9.43 -10.41 7.71
N ALA A 124 8.41 -9.67 8.11
CA ALA A 124 7.68 -9.94 9.35
C ALA A 124 6.95 -11.29 9.30
N ALA A 125 6.28 -11.58 8.18
CA ALA A 125 5.58 -12.84 7.97
C ALA A 125 6.50 -14.06 8.04
N ARG A 126 7.74 -13.97 7.53
CA ARG A 126 8.70 -15.09 7.57
C ARG A 126 9.14 -15.47 8.99
N VAL A 127 9.20 -14.53 9.93
CA VAL A 127 9.72 -14.80 11.28
C VAL A 127 8.66 -15.47 12.16
N GLN A 128 7.43 -14.93 12.18
CA GLN A 128 6.33 -15.47 12.97
C GLN A 128 5.03 -15.41 12.17
N PRO A 129 4.82 -16.31 11.19
CA PRO A 129 3.73 -16.17 10.22
C PRO A 129 2.36 -16.17 10.89
N LYS A 130 2.14 -17.04 11.89
CA LYS A 130 0.88 -17.10 12.64
C LYS A 130 0.63 -15.85 13.47
N THR A 131 1.59 -15.47 14.32
CA THR A 131 1.49 -14.24 15.13
C THR A 131 1.28 -13.01 14.27
N PHE A 132 1.94 -12.94 13.11
CA PHE A 132 1.80 -11.83 12.19
C PHE A 132 0.43 -11.82 11.51
N ALA A 133 -0.09 -12.97 11.05
CA ALA A 133 -1.45 -13.07 10.50
C ALA A 133 -2.50 -12.63 11.54
N ASP A 134 -2.36 -13.08 12.80
CA ASP A 134 -3.24 -12.68 13.90
C ASP A 134 -3.15 -11.17 14.18
N HIS A 135 -1.96 -10.59 14.17
CA HIS A 135 -1.75 -9.15 14.32
C HIS A 135 -2.42 -8.35 13.20
N LEU A 136 -2.21 -8.76 11.93
CA LEU A 136 -2.84 -8.11 10.79
C LEU A 136 -4.36 -8.15 10.87
N ARG A 137 -4.92 -9.31 11.25
CA ARG A 137 -6.37 -9.47 11.40
C ARG A 137 -6.94 -8.63 12.53
N ASN A 138 -6.34 -8.74 13.71
CA ASN A 138 -6.96 -8.23 14.94
C ASN A 138 -6.61 -6.78 15.23
N GLU A 139 -5.52 -6.26 14.65
CA GLU A 139 -5.06 -4.89 14.89
C GLU A 139 -5.05 -4.05 13.62
N CYS A 140 -4.44 -4.53 12.52
CA CYS A 140 -4.25 -3.70 11.33
C CYS A 140 -5.53 -3.56 10.48
N LEU A 141 -6.32 -4.61 10.31
CA LEU A 141 -7.60 -4.51 9.57
C LEU A 141 -8.59 -3.54 10.24
N PRO A 142 -8.81 -3.57 11.58
CA PRO A 142 -9.61 -2.56 12.25
C PRO A 142 -9.09 -1.12 12.06
N ARG A 143 -7.76 -0.92 12.01
CA ARG A 143 -7.18 0.38 11.65
C ARG A 143 -7.48 0.76 10.20
N GLY A 144 -7.50 -0.21 9.29
CA GLY A 144 -7.95 0.00 7.90
C GLY A 144 -9.40 0.47 7.82
N ASP A 145 -10.30 -0.08 8.64
CA ASP A 145 -11.68 0.41 8.75
C ASP A 145 -11.72 1.85 9.30
N GLN A 146 -10.90 2.16 10.30
CA GLN A 146 -10.77 3.53 10.83
C GLN A 146 -10.30 4.52 9.75
N VAL A 147 -9.29 4.15 8.97
CA VAL A 147 -8.80 4.94 7.83
C VAL A 147 -9.94 5.22 6.84
N VAL A 148 -10.64 4.18 6.39
CA VAL A 148 -11.76 4.34 5.44
C VAL A 148 -12.83 5.27 6.02
N ALA A 149 -13.20 5.10 7.28
CA ALA A 149 -14.20 5.95 7.94
C ALA A 149 -13.74 7.41 8.08
N ALA A 150 -12.47 7.64 8.42
CA ALA A 150 -11.90 8.97 8.63
C ALA A 150 -11.91 9.85 7.37
N PHE A 151 -11.85 9.22 6.19
CA PHE A 151 -11.87 9.91 4.90
C PHE A 151 -13.24 9.88 4.21
N ALA A 152 -14.09 8.89 4.47
CA ALA A 152 -15.46 8.85 3.97
C ALA A 152 -16.29 10.07 4.42
N GLY A 153 -16.00 10.63 5.60
CA GLY A 153 -16.68 11.81 6.14
C GLY A 153 -16.17 13.16 5.62
N VAL A 154 -15.17 13.20 4.73
CA VAL A 154 -14.62 14.46 4.21
C VAL A 154 -15.47 14.94 3.04
N THR A 155 -16.29 15.96 3.28
CA THR A 155 -17.20 16.52 2.27
C THR A 155 -16.84 17.92 1.80
N ASP A 156 -15.97 18.63 2.52
CA ASP A 156 -15.56 20.02 2.28
C ASP A 156 -14.35 20.13 1.34
N VAL A 157 -14.24 19.23 0.36
CA VAL A 157 -13.08 19.15 -0.55
C VAL A 157 -13.09 20.33 -1.53
N PRO A 158 -12.04 21.17 -1.59
CA PRO A 158 -11.96 22.25 -2.57
C PRO A 158 -11.93 21.70 -4.01
N ALA A 159 -12.52 22.45 -4.94
CA ALA A 159 -12.74 22.02 -6.32
C ALA A 159 -11.46 21.56 -7.03
N GLU A 160 -10.31 22.19 -6.73
CA GLU A 160 -9.02 21.84 -7.31
C GLU A 160 -8.51 20.45 -6.88
N PHE A 161 -8.92 19.99 -5.69
CA PHE A 161 -8.53 18.69 -5.14
C PHE A 161 -9.53 17.58 -5.43
N THR A 162 -10.79 17.90 -5.76
CA THR A 162 -11.90 16.93 -5.83
C THR A 162 -11.56 15.66 -6.61
N THR A 163 -11.07 15.80 -7.85
CA THR A 163 -10.76 14.65 -8.72
C THR A 163 -9.65 13.77 -8.14
N VAL A 164 -8.60 14.38 -7.59
CA VAL A 164 -7.46 13.63 -7.03
C VAL A 164 -7.84 13.00 -5.69
N PHE A 165 -8.59 13.73 -4.87
CA PHE A 165 -9.10 13.24 -3.59
C PHE A 165 -10.04 12.05 -3.79
N GLU A 166 -10.86 12.04 -4.84
CA GLU A 166 -11.73 10.90 -5.15
C GLU A 166 -10.91 9.63 -5.44
N VAL A 167 -9.85 9.73 -6.26
CA VAL A 167 -8.93 8.59 -6.51
C VAL A 167 -8.24 8.15 -5.22
N TYR A 168 -7.76 9.10 -4.42
CA TYR A 168 -7.17 8.82 -3.11
C TYR A 168 -8.16 8.06 -2.22
N ASN A 169 -9.37 8.58 -2.05
CA ASN A 169 -10.39 8.02 -1.16
C ASN A 169 -10.85 6.62 -1.63
N GLN A 170 -10.96 6.41 -2.94
CA GLN A 170 -11.28 5.10 -3.52
C GLN A 170 -10.14 4.07 -3.40
N SER A 171 -8.90 4.50 -3.14
CA SER A 171 -7.76 3.60 -2.93
C SER A 171 -7.71 3.04 -1.50
N LEU A 172 -8.22 3.77 -0.52
CA LEU A 172 -8.21 3.38 0.90
C LEU A 172 -8.93 2.06 1.19
N PRO A 173 -10.17 1.82 0.74
CA PRO A 173 -10.81 0.52 0.96
C PRO A 173 -10.05 -0.60 0.25
N LYS A 174 -9.46 -0.34 -0.91
CA LYS A 174 -8.64 -1.34 -1.64
C LYS A 174 -7.36 -1.70 -0.90
N LEU A 175 -6.74 -0.77 -0.17
CA LEU A 175 -5.61 -1.06 0.71
C LEU A 175 -6.04 -2.04 1.81
N LYS A 176 -7.16 -1.75 2.48
CA LYS A 176 -7.72 -2.63 3.52
C LYS A 176 -8.02 -4.02 2.96
N ASP A 177 -8.75 -4.09 1.85
CA ASP A 177 -9.13 -5.36 1.22
C ASP A 177 -7.89 -6.14 0.75
N GLY A 178 -6.84 -5.44 0.29
CA GLY A 178 -5.54 -6.03 -0.03
C GLY A 178 -4.86 -6.65 1.20
N ILE A 179 -4.93 -6.01 2.37
CA ILE A 179 -4.43 -6.59 3.63
C ILE A 179 -5.25 -7.83 3.99
N ALA A 180 -6.58 -7.79 3.84
CA ALA A 180 -7.44 -8.92 4.15
C ALA A 180 -7.12 -10.14 3.28
N ALA A 181 -7.01 -9.93 1.96
CA ALA A 181 -6.59 -10.97 1.01
C ALA A 181 -5.21 -11.54 1.35
N TYR A 182 -4.27 -10.69 1.77
CA TYR A 182 -2.96 -11.13 2.21
C TYR A 182 -3.01 -12.01 3.47
N VAL A 183 -3.83 -11.65 4.46
CA VAL A 183 -4.04 -12.46 5.67
C VAL A 183 -4.58 -13.84 5.30
N GLU A 184 -5.60 -13.92 4.45
CA GLU A 184 -6.15 -15.20 3.96
C GLU A 184 -5.09 -16.05 3.24
N GLY A 185 -4.29 -15.43 2.36
CA GLY A 185 -3.20 -16.10 1.65
C GLY A 185 -2.12 -16.62 2.61
N LEU A 186 -1.71 -15.81 3.59
CA LEU A 186 -0.72 -16.17 4.61
C LEU A 186 -1.21 -17.33 5.49
N GLU A 187 -2.47 -17.33 5.92
CA GLU A 187 -3.03 -18.45 6.67
C GLU A 187 -3.11 -19.73 5.85
N ALA A 188 -3.52 -19.62 4.59
CA ALA A 188 -3.52 -20.77 3.70
C ALA A 188 -2.09 -21.32 3.51
N ARG A 189 -1.05 -20.45 3.48
CA ARG A 189 0.36 -20.87 3.48
C ARG A 189 0.74 -21.60 4.78
N ILE A 190 0.34 -21.06 5.94
CA ILE A 190 0.60 -21.67 7.26
C ILE A 190 -0.03 -23.05 7.35
N GLU A 191 -1.30 -23.19 6.98
CA GLU A 191 -2.00 -24.47 7.05
C GLU A 191 -1.40 -25.51 6.10
N ARG A 192 -0.98 -25.10 4.89
CA ARG A 192 -0.25 -25.99 3.97
C ARG A 192 1.09 -26.45 4.56
N ALA A 193 1.86 -25.53 5.16
CA ALA A 193 3.13 -25.85 5.79
C ALA A 193 2.94 -26.79 7.00
N ASN A 194 1.93 -26.55 7.83
CA ASN A 194 1.58 -27.41 8.97
C ASN A 194 1.19 -28.81 8.52
N LEU A 195 0.34 -28.92 7.51
CA LEU A 195 -0.04 -30.20 6.93
C LEU A 195 1.18 -30.95 6.38
N LEU A 196 2.04 -30.27 5.60
CA LEU A 196 3.27 -30.89 5.10
C LEU A 196 4.16 -31.38 6.25
N ALA A 197 4.35 -30.57 7.30
CA ALA A 197 5.13 -30.98 8.47
C ALA A 197 4.55 -32.23 9.15
N LYS A 198 3.21 -32.36 9.23
CA LYS A 198 2.54 -33.55 9.76
C LYS A 198 2.66 -34.76 8.86
N ILE A 199 2.56 -34.59 7.53
CA ILE A 199 2.83 -35.65 6.55
C ILE A 199 4.27 -36.16 6.73
N GLN A 200 5.25 -35.25 6.84
CA GLN A 200 6.66 -35.60 7.03
C GLN A 200 6.88 -36.35 8.35
N ALA A 201 6.30 -35.87 9.46
CA ALA A 201 6.47 -36.49 10.77
C ALA A 201 5.83 -37.89 10.83
N THR A 202 4.59 -38.03 10.35
CA THR A 202 3.89 -39.33 10.33
C THR A 202 4.51 -40.30 9.34
N GLY A 203 5.00 -39.82 8.20
CA GLY A 203 5.75 -40.63 7.25
C GLY A 203 7.11 -41.06 7.76
N ALA A 204 7.86 -40.19 8.43
CA ALA A 204 9.10 -40.58 9.10
C ALA A 204 8.85 -41.69 10.14
N ALA A 205 7.76 -41.62 10.91
CA ALA A 205 7.38 -42.67 11.85
C ALA A 205 7.10 -44.00 11.15
N TRP A 206 6.38 -44.01 10.02
CA TRP A 206 6.20 -45.21 9.19
C TRP A 206 7.56 -45.77 8.76
N HIS A 207 8.46 -44.95 8.23
CA HIS A 207 9.72 -45.42 7.65
C HIS A 207 10.81 -45.77 8.69
N THR A 208 10.61 -45.45 9.97
CA THR A 208 11.58 -45.73 11.04
C THR A 208 11.56 -47.19 11.48
N SER A 209 10.40 -47.84 11.48
CA SER A 209 10.25 -49.23 11.92
C SER A 209 9.17 -49.96 11.15
N ALA A 210 9.37 -51.26 10.94
CA ALA A 210 8.32 -52.14 10.40
C ALA A 210 7.20 -52.41 11.43
N ALA A 211 7.43 -52.11 12.71
CA ALA A 211 6.41 -52.23 13.75
C ALA A 211 5.39 -51.09 13.61
N PRO A 212 4.08 -51.39 13.69
CA PRO A 212 3.05 -50.37 13.54
C PRO A 212 3.05 -49.41 14.73
N THR A 213 3.04 -48.12 14.42
CA THR A 213 2.79 -47.02 15.37
C THR A 213 1.49 -46.29 14.98
N PRO A 214 0.83 -45.58 15.90
CA PRO A 214 -0.31 -44.72 15.57
C PRO A 214 -0.05 -43.79 14.39
N GLU A 215 1.10 -43.11 14.38
CA GLU A 215 1.52 -42.19 13.33
C GLU A 215 1.77 -42.90 12.00
N GLY A 216 2.41 -44.07 12.02
CA GLY A 216 2.63 -44.88 10.82
C GLY A 216 1.32 -45.39 10.21
N ILE A 217 0.36 -45.79 11.05
CA ILE A 217 -0.99 -46.19 10.62
C ILE A 217 -1.75 -44.99 10.03
N ALA A 218 -1.64 -43.81 10.65
CA ALA A 218 -2.21 -42.57 10.14
C ALA A 218 -1.65 -42.22 8.75
N PHE A 219 -0.33 -42.30 8.58
CA PHE A 219 0.31 -42.07 7.28
C PHE A 219 -0.14 -43.10 6.22
N GLU A 220 -0.39 -44.35 6.61
CA GLU A 220 -0.94 -45.40 5.73
C GLU A 220 -2.32 -45.07 5.20
N LYS A 221 -3.22 -44.68 6.10
CA LYS A 221 -4.55 -44.21 5.72
C LYS A 221 -4.46 -42.99 4.80
N PHE A 222 -3.55 -42.05 5.10
CA PHE A 222 -3.31 -40.87 4.28
C PHE A 222 -2.84 -41.23 2.86
N VAL A 223 -1.83 -42.08 2.70
CA VAL A 223 -1.33 -42.50 1.37
C VAL A 223 -2.44 -43.17 0.56
N ARG A 224 -3.26 -44.01 1.20
CA ARG A 224 -4.41 -44.67 0.53
C ARG A 224 -5.50 -43.70 0.12
N CYS A 225 -5.76 -42.67 0.92
CA CYS A 225 -6.69 -41.61 0.57
C CYS A 225 -6.14 -40.76 -0.59
N ALA A 226 -4.89 -40.31 -0.48
CA ALA A 226 -4.27 -39.39 -1.43
C ALA A 226 -3.95 -40.04 -2.77
N VAL A 227 -3.74 -41.36 -2.78
CA VAL A 227 -3.49 -42.16 -3.99
C VAL A 227 -4.51 -43.30 -4.07
N PRO A 228 -5.72 -43.06 -4.62
CA PRO A 228 -6.83 -44.03 -4.58
C PRO A 228 -6.51 -45.41 -5.17
N GLN A 229 -5.61 -45.46 -6.16
CA GLN A 229 -5.18 -46.69 -6.84
C GLN A 229 -3.95 -47.37 -6.21
N VAL A 230 -3.55 -46.96 -5.00
CA VAL A 230 -2.32 -47.48 -4.36
C VAL A 230 -2.35 -49.00 -4.15
N SER A 231 -3.52 -49.60 -3.96
CA SER A 231 -3.66 -51.06 -3.80
C SER A 231 -3.27 -51.86 -5.06
N GLN A 232 -3.29 -51.22 -6.23
CA GLN A 232 -2.88 -51.81 -7.51
C GLN A 232 -1.37 -51.68 -7.74
N LEU A 233 -0.69 -50.85 -6.96
CA LEU A 233 0.74 -50.62 -7.07
C LEU A 233 1.51 -51.77 -6.38
N LYS A 234 2.57 -52.23 -7.04
CA LYS A 234 3.36 -53.40 -6.60
C LYS A 234 4.60 -53.03 -5.80
N SER A 235 5.01 -51.76 -5.77
CA SER A 235 6.25 -51.33 -5.13
C SER A 235 6.24 -49.85 -4.75
N ALA A 236 7.14 -49.48 -3.83
CA ALA A 236 7.44 -48.09 -3.50
C ALA A 236 7.79 -47.26 -4.76
N GLN A 237 8.54 -47.82 -5.70
CA GLN A 237 8.91 -47.13 -6.95
C GLN A 237 7.69 -46.76 -7.80
N ALA A 238 6.68 -47.64 -7.87
CA ALA A 238 5.44 -47.35 -8.61
C ALA A 238 4.61 -46.24 -7.94
N LEU A 239 4.63 -46.18 -6.60
CA LEU A 239 4.01 -45.09 -5.83
C LEU A 239 4.73 -43.76 -6.07
N LEU A 240 6.06 -43.74 -6.01
CA LEU A 240 6.87 -42.56 -6.32
C LEU A 240 6.61 -42.03 -7.74
N GLN A 241 6.53 -42.93 -8.73
CA GLN A 241 6.22 -42.55 -10.11
C GLN A 241 4.82 -41.95 -10.23
N THR A 242 3.84 -42.51 -9.52
CA THR A 242 2.47 -41.98 -9.50
C THR A 242 2.43 -40.57 -8.93
N LEU A 243 3.11 -40.32 -7.80
CA LEU A 243 3.21 -38.98 -7.22
C LEU A 243 3.95 -38.02 -8.15
N ALA A 244 5.07 -38.44 -8.75
CA ALA A 244 5.81 -37.62 -9.69
C ALA A 244 4.93 -37.22 -10.90
N ASP A 245 4.13 -38.15 -11.43
CA ASP A 245 3.22 -37.86 -12.54
C ASP A 245 2.11 -36.88 -12.13
N GLN A 246 1.53 -37.02 -10.93
CA GLN A 246 0.53 -36.08 -10.42
C GLN A 246 1.12 -34.68 -10.20
N CYS A 247 2.30 -34.60 -9.59
CA CYS A 247 2.87 -33.33 -9.12
C CYS A 247 3.73 -32.62 -10.18
N ARG A 248 4.20 -33.31 -11.22
CA ARG A 248 5.01 -32.70 -12.29
C ARG A 248 4.27 -32.57 -13.62
N LYS A 249 3.48 -33.57 -14.01
CA LYS A 249 2.86 -33.61 -15.34
C LYS A 249 1.42 -33.09 -15.35
N LYS A 250 0.77 -33.06 -14.19
CA LYS A 250 -0.60 -32.57 -14.01
C LYS A 250 -0.61 -31.31 -13.14
N ASP A 251 -1.80 -30.90 -12.73
CA ASP A 251 -2.01 -29.76 -11.84
C ASP A 251 -1.70 -30.12 -10.38
N ALA A 252 -0.47 -29.81 -9.95
CA ALA A 252 0.00 -30.03 -8.59
C ALA A 252 -0.82 -29.25 -7.56
N ALA A 253 -1.28 -28.04 -7.90
CA ALA A 253 -2.06 -27.19 -6.99
C ALA A 253 -3.45 -27.79 -6.74
N ALA A 254 -4.13 -28.25 -7.79
CA ALA A 254 -5.41 -28.94 -7.68
C ALA A 254 -5.27 -30.26 -6.89
N PHE A 255 -4.23 -31.06 -7.19
CA PHE A 255 -3.96 -32.30 -6.47
C PHE A 255 -3.70 -32.04 -4.98
N TRP A 256 -2.81 -31.11 -4.64
CA TRP A 256 -2.51 -30.79 -3.23
C TRP A 256 -3.73 -30.24 -2.49
N LYS A 257 -4.53 -29.37 -3.12
CA LYS A 257 -5.79 -28.87 -2.55
C LYS A 257 -6.75 -30.00 -2.24
N GLN A 258 -6.90 -30.98 -3.14
CA GLN A 258 -7.73 -32.15 -2.91
C GLN A 258 -7.19 -33.00 -1.75
N VAL A 259 -5.89 -33.30 -1.74
CA VAL A 259 -5.24 -34.09 -0.69
C VAL A 259 -5.42 -33.43 0.67
N ALA A 260 -5.19 -32.12 0.77
CA ALA A 260 -5.39 -31.37 2.00
C ALA A 260 -6.84 -31.46 2.50
N ALA A 261 -7.82 -31.25 1.61
CA ALA A 261 -9.23 -31.24 1.97
C ALA A 261 -9.79 -32.63 2.34
N GLN A 262 -9.37 -33.69 1.64
CA GLN A 262 -9.96 -35.02 1.78
C GLN A 262 -9.18 -35.94 2.71
N CYS A 263 -7.85 -35.77 2.76
CA CYS A 263 -6.95 -36.71 3.41
C CYS A 263 -6.16 -36.08 4.57
N GLY A 264 -6.06 -34.75 4.63
CA GLY A 264 -5.22 -34.05 5.61
C GLY A 264 -5.55 -34.40 7.06
N ALA A 265 -6.84 -34.51 7.41
CA ALA A 265 -7.27 -34.84 8.77
C ALA A 265 -6.68 -36.16 9.29
N LEU A 266 -6.38 -37.13 8.41
CA LEU A 266 -5.83 -38.43 8.80
C LEU A 266 -4.43 -38.32 9.45
N VAL A 267 -3.65 -37.29 9.12
CA VAL A 267 -2.32 -37.04 9.69
C VAL A 267 -2.30 -35.89 10.68
N MET A 268 -3.33 -35.03 10.67
CA MET A 268 -3.49 -33.97 11.66
C MET A 268 -4.01 -34.53 12.99
N ASP A 269 -4.98 -35.46 12.93
CA ASP A 269 -5.69 -36.02 14.08
C ASP A 269 -5.35 -37.51 14.27
N VAL A 270 -4.11 -37.79 14.65
CA VAL A 270 -3.63 -39.17 14.86
C VAL A 270 -4.36 -39.80 16.04
N ASP A 271 -5.04 -40.92 15.80
CA ASP A 271 -5.67 -41.74 16.84
C ASP A 271 -4.59 -42.51 17.63
N PRO A 272 -4.37 -42.19 18.93
CA PRO A 272 -3.33 -42.83 19.73
C PRO A 272 -3.59 -44.32 20.02
N HIS A 273 -4.81 -44.80 19.78
CA HIS A 273 -5.22 -46.19 19.99
C HIS A 273 -5.34 -46.97 18.68
N ALA A 274 -4.87 -46.41 17.56
CA ALA A 274 -4.94 -47.05 16.26
C ALA A 274 -4.21 -48.41 16.26
N GLN A 275 -4.89 -49.43 15.71
CA GLN A 275 -4.35 -50.78 15.55
C GLN A 275 -4.06 -51.09 14.08
N ALA A 276 -3.02 -51.88 13.84
CA ALA A 276 -2.66 -52.30 12.50
C ALA A 276 -3.75 -53.19 11.89
N SER A 277 -4.19 -52.85 10.68
CA SER A 277 -5.09 -53.68 9.89
C SER A 277 -4.30 -54.59 8.94
N PRO A 278 -4.92 -55.64 8.35
CA PRO A 278 -4.30 -56.41 7.27
C PRO A 278 -3.83 -55.55 6.10
N THR A 279 -4.57 -54.48 5.80
CA THR A 279 -4.20 -53.50 4.77
C THR A 279 -2.92 -52.76 5.13
N ASN A 280 -2.77 -52.35 6.39
CA ASN A 280 -1.53 -51.71 6.85
C ASN A 280 -0.33 -52.66 6.69
N GLN A 281 -0.47 -53.93 7.06
CA GLN A 281 0.61 -54.91 6.88
C GLN A 281 0.99 -55.13 5.41
N ASP A 282 0.02 -55.16 4.50
CA ASP A 282 0.25 -55.26 3.06
C ASP A 282 0.96 -53.99 2.51
N SER A 283 0.51 -52.80 2.92
CA SER A 283 1.16 -51.53 2.59
C SER A 283 2.61 -51.48 3.08
N MET A 284 2.88 -51.92 4.31
CA MET A 284 4.25 -52.03 4.85
C MET A 284 5.12 -52.95 3.98
N LYS A 285 4.62 -54.13 3.59
CA LYS A 285 5.38 -55.07 2.76
C LYS A 285 5.75 -54.51 1.38
N ARG A 286 4.89 -53.68 0.78
CA ARG A 286 5.07 -53.16 -0.60
C ARG A 286 5.79 -51.82 -0.67
N PHE A 287 5.54 -50.94 0.29
CA PHE A 287 5.88 -49.52 0.20
C PHE A 287 6.88 -49.05 1.26
N PHE A 288 7.19 -49.87 2.27
CA PHE A 288 8.22 -49.52 3.25
C PHE A 288 9.60 -49.44 2.58
N GLU A 289 10.29 -48.33 2.83
CA GLU A 289 11.68 -48.09 2.41
C GLU A 289 12.41 -47.29 3.48
N SER A 290 13.62 -47.70 3.88
CA SER A 290 14.40 -47.00 4.92
C SER A 290 14.95 -45.65 4.44
N GLU A 291 15.09 -45.47 3.12
CA GLU A 291 15.61 -44.24 2.50
C GLU A 291 14.61 -43.08 2.50
N GLN A 292 13.34 -43.32 2.88
CA GLN A 292 12.30 -42.30 2.98
C GLN A 292 12.08 -41.47 1.69
N ARG A 293 12.31 -42.04 0.50
CA ARG A 293 12.18 -41.31 -0.78
C ARG A 293 10.75 -40.78 -0.98
N LEU A 294 9.75 -41.47 -0.42
CA LEU A 294 8.36 -41.00 -0.39
C LEU A 294 8.20 -39.63 0.28
N MET A 295 9.00 -39.32 1.31
CA MET A 295 8.96 -38.02 1.98
C MET A 295 9.45 -36.90 1.07
N ALA A 296 10.53 -37.14 0.33
CA ALA A 296 11.02 -36.20 -0.67
C ALA A 296 10.00 -35.98 -1.81
N ALA A 297 9.23 -37.01 -2.17
CA ALA A 297 8.18 -36.87 -3.18
C ALA A 297 7.03 -35.97 -2.72
N TRP A 298 6.58 -36.08 -1.46
CA TRP A 298 5.55 -35.20 -0.90
C TRP A 298 6.01 -33.75 -0.79
N ASP A 299 7.23 -33.55 -0.31
CA ASP A 299 7.84 -32.22 -0.24
C ASP A 299 7.98 -31.59 -1.64
N TYR A 300 8.47 -32.36 -2.62
CA TYR A 300 8.50 -31.90 -4.01
C TYR A 300 7.10 -31.49 -4.50
N CYS A 301 6.08 -32.30 -4.20
CA CYS A 301 4.71 -32.01 -4.60
C CYS A 301 4.17 -30.71 -4.01
N ALA A 302 4.39 -30.49 -2.71
CA ALA A 302 4.00 -29.26 -2.04
C ALA A 302 4.68 -28.04 -2.68
N ARG A 303 5.98 -28.11 -2.97
CA ARG A 303 6.70 -27.03 -3.67
C ARG A 303 6.18 -26.77 -5.08
N GLN A 304 5.77 -27.80 -5.82
CA GLN A 304 5.15 -27.60 -7.15
C GLN A 304 3.76 -26.96 -7.04
N ALA A 305 2.98 -27.36 -6.03
CA ALA A 305 1.68 -26.76 -5.76
C ALA A 305 1.81 -25.25 -5.46
N GLU A 306 2.84 -24.84 -4.71
CA GLU A 306 3.13 -23.43 -4.43
C GLU A 306 3.54 -22.63 -5.68
N LYS A 307 4.30 -23.24 -6.59
CA LYS A 307 4.68 -22.58 -7.86
C LYS A 307 3.47 -22.34 -8.75
N GLY A 308 2.46 -23.21 -8.70
CA GLY A 308 1.21 -23.05 -9.45
C GLY A 308 0.35 -21.86 -8.99
N THR A 309 0.60 -21.34 -7.78
CA THR A 309 -0.14 -20.21 -7.19
C THR A 309 0.68 -18.91 -7.22
N SER A 310 1.55 -18.71 -8.21
CA SER A 310 2.65 -17.72 -8.22
C SER A 310 2.27 -16.23 -8.11
N THR A 311 1.01 -15.87 -7.93
CA THR A 311 0.64 -14.49 -7.62
C THR A 311 1.00 -14.22 -6.16
N SER A 312 1.83 -13.20 -5.93
CA SER A 312 2.08 -12.70 -4.57
C SER A 312 0.75 -12.45 -3.88
N ASP A 313 0.58 -12.99 -2.65
CA ASP A 313 -0.61 -12.76 -1.82
C ASP A 313 -0.82 -11.25 -1.56
N LEU A 314 0.24 -10.43 -1.73
CA LEU A 314 0.20 -8.97 -1.61
C LEU A 314 -0.17 -8.24 -2.91
N SER A 315 -0.31 -8.91 -4.05
CA SER A 315 -0.50 -8.24 -5.35
C SER A 315 -1.63 -7.19 -5.36
N SER A 316 -2.79 -7.54 -4.82
CA SER A 316 -3.94 -6.61 -4.67
C SER A 316 -3.59 -5.41 -3.78
N PHE A 317 -2.88 -5.65 -2.67
CA PHE A 317 -2.41 -4.59 -1.77
C PHE A 317 -1.41 -3.67 -2.48
N LEU A 318 -0.42 -4.22 -3.19
CA LEU A 318 0.62 -3.45 -3.86
C LEU A 318 0.05 -2.60 -5.00
N GLN A 319 -0.97 -3.11 -5.71
CA GLN A 319 -1.69 -2.32 -6.72
C GLN A 319 -2.46 -1.15 -6.08
N ALA A 320 -3.14 -1.40 -4.96
CA ALA A 320 -3.82 -0.35 -4.21
C ALA A 320 -2.83 0.68 -3.64
N PHE A 321 -1.67 0.23 -3.15
CA PHE A 321 -0.58 1.07 -2.65
C PHE A 321 -0.01 1.99 -3.73
N ALA A 322 0.22 1.48 -4.94
CA ALA A 322 0.67 2.30 -6.05
C ALA A 322 -0.36 3.41 -6.38
N THR A 323 -1.64 3.05 -6.45
CA THR A 323 -2.74 4.00 -6.71
C THR A 323 -2.82 5.07 -5.62
N TYR A 324 -2.73 4.66 -4.35
CA TYR A 324 -2.69 5.55 -3.19
C TYR A 324 -1.50 6.52 -3.28
N GLY A 325 -0.30 6.00 -3.53
CA GLY A 325 0.93 6.78 -3.59
C GLY A 325 0.88 7.82 -4.71
N GLU A 326 0.41 7.44 -5.90
CA GLU A 326 0.22 8.36 -7.02
C GLU A 326 -0.80 9.47 -6.71
N ALA A 327 -1.94 9.11 -6.11
CA ALA A 327 -2.95 10.10 -5.73
C ALA A 327 -2.39 11.07 -4.69
N ARG A 328 -1.64 10.58 -3.70
CA ARG A 328 -1.00 11.40 -2.67
C ARG A 328 0.03 12.37 -3.25
N VAL A 329 0.85 11.93 -4.21
CA VAL A 329 1.78 12.83 -4.91
C VAL A 329 1.02 13.92 -5.68
N ARG A 330 -0.04 13.56 -6.39
CA ARG A 330 -0.86 14.55 -7.12
C ARG A 330 -1.54 15.56 -6.21
N MET A 331 -1.95 15.17 -5.00
CA MET A 331 -2.47 16.11 -4.00
C MET A 331 -1.43 17.18 -3.66
N VAL A 332 -0.17 16.79 -3.45
CA VAL A 332 0.94 17.72 -3.17
C VAL A 332 1.20 18.63 -4.39
N GLU A 333 1.15 18.10 -5.60
CA GLU A 333 1.32 18.88 -6.83
C GLU A 333 0.24 19.95 -7.01
N VAL A 334 -1.03 19.62 -6.73
CA VAL A 334 -2.14 20.59 -6.74
C VAL A 334 -1.91 21.70 -5.72
N ALA A 335 -1.53 21.34 -4.48
CA ALA A 335 -1.24 22.32 -3.44
C ALA A 335 -0.07 23.24 -3.80
N LYS A 336 0.98 22.69 -4.41
CA LYS A 336 2.13 23.47 -4.89
C LYS A 336 1.73 24.43 -6.01
N ALA A 337 0.96 23.98 -7.00
CA ALA A 337 0.50 24.83 -8.09
C ALA A 337 -0.37 25.99 -7.57
N LEU A 338 -1.24 25.73 -6.59
CA LEU A 338 -2.01 26.77 -5.90
C LEU A 338 -1.11 27.80 -5.21
N GLY A 339 -0.06 27.37 -4.53
CA GLY A 339 0.92 28.25 -3.87
C GLY A 339 1.77 29.08 -4.83
N GLU A 340 2.03 28.60 -6.05
CA GLU A 340 2.79 29.35 -7.07
C GLU A 340 1.95 30.42 -7.79
N THR A 341 0.61 30.28 -7.77
CA THR A 341 -0.32 31.26 -8.35
C THR A 341 -0.66 32.46 -7.46
N SER A 342 -0.07 32.53 -6.25
CA SER A 342 -0.32 33.56 -5.21
C SER A 342 0.65 34.73 -5.25
#